data_AF-A0A950MYS4-F1
#
_entry.id   AF-A0A950MYS4-F1
#
_cell.length_a   1.000
_cell.length_b   1.000
_cell.length_c   1.000
_cell.angle_alpha   90.00
_cell.angle_beta   90.00
_cell.angle_gamma   90.00
#
_symmetry.space_group_name_H-M   'P 1'
#
loop_
_entity.id
_entity.type
_entity.pdbx_description
1 polymer ?
#
loop_
_entity_poly.entity_id
_entity_poly.type
_entity_poly.pdbx_seq_one_letter_code
_entity_poly.pdbx_strand_id
1 'polypeptide(L)'
;MRVSPSYAVFTVTFAAVFSLVYVLAVEKNWALFSYAPATGTFAPLTTPAAAGPTMYWYGWIATAAIVAGAVAAVASLLPERLAKFVWPGFAWAVPVAVLIAFGYLLSGYFLR
;
A
#
# COMPACT_ATOMS: atom_id res chain seq x y z
N MET A 1 4.48 20.86 -19.40
CA MET A 1 4.03 21.20 -18.04
C MET A 1 5.20 21.00 -17.09
N ARG A 2 5.52 21.96 -16.21
CA ARG A 2 6.50 21.76 -15.13
C ARG A 2 5.74 21.27 -13.90
N VAL A 3 6.10 20.10 -13.38
CA VAL A 3 5.55 19.54 -12.16
C VAL A 3 6.20 20.24 -10.97
N SER A 4 5.44 20.58 -9.92
CA SER A 4 6.03 21.20 -8.73
C SER A 4 6.93 20.19 -7.98
N PRO A 5 8.04 20.62 -7.36
CA PRO A 5 8.91 19.71 -6.62
C PRO A 5 8.20 18.97 -5.49
N SER A 6 7.29 19.65 -4.77
CA SER A 6 6.50 19.05 -3.70
C SER A 6 5.55 17.96 -4.19
N TYR A 7 4.94 18.15 -5.37
CA TYR A 7 4.09 17.12 -5.98
C TYR A 7 4.92 15.91 -6.40
N ALA A 8 6.10 16.12 -7.01
CA ALA A 8 6.98 15.02 -7.40
C ALA A 8 7.43 14.20 -6.17
N VAL A 9 7.83 14.87 -5.09
CA VAL A 9 8.18 14.22 -3.81
C VAL A 9 7.00 13.43 -3.25
N PHE A 10 5.81 14.02 -3.24
CA PHE A 10 4.59 13.35 -2.78
C PHE A 10 4.35 12.06 -3.57
N THR A 11 4.28 12.13 -4.90
CA THR A 11 3.95 10.99 -5.76
C THR A 11 4.96 9.85 -5.62
N VAL A 12 6.26 10.17 -5.63
CA VAL A 12 7.31 9.16 -5.50
C VAL A 12 7.25 8.49 -4.13
N THR A 13 7.11 9.29 -3.07
CA THR A 13 7.03 8.79 -1.70
C THR A 13 5.78 7.94 -1.50
N PHE A 14 4.63 8.41 -2.00
CA PHE A 14 3.37 7.69 -1.92
C PHE A 14 3.48 6.31 -2.59
N ALA A 15 3.96 6.25 -3.83
CA ALA A 15 4.09 5.00 -4.57
C ALA A 15 5.01 3.99 -3.86
N ALA A 16 6.17 4.46 -3.37
CA ALA A 16 7.13 3.62 -2.67
C ALA A 16 6.58 3.11 -1.33
N VAL A 17 6.05 4.01 -0.49
CA VAL A 17 5.52 3.65 0.84
C VAL A 17 4.26 2.81 0.73
N PHE A 18 3.35 3.12 -0.21
CA PHE A 18 2.15 2.32 -0.45
C PHE A 18 2.49 0.87 -0.75
N SER A 19 3.44 0.65 -1.67
CA SER A 19 3.86 -0.70 -2.07
C SER A 19 4.41 -1.49 -0.89
N LEU A 20 5.32 -0.88 -0.11
CA LEU A 20 5.90 -1.52 1.07
C LEU A 20 4.85 -1.84 2.14
N VAL A 21 4.01 -0.86 2.48
CA VAL A 21 2.98 -1.03 3.52
C VAL A 21 1.92 -2.02 3.09
N TYR A 22 1.56 -2.08 1.81
CA TYR A 22 0.59 -3.06 1.32
C TYR A 22 1.06 -4.50 1.58
N VAL A 23 2.32 -4.83 1.26
CA VAL A 23 2.85 -6.17 1.53
C VAL A 23 2.88 -6.48 3.03
N LEU A 24 3.27 -5.50 3.86
CA LEU A 24 3.21 -5.68 5.32
C LEU A 24 1.77 -5.89 5.81
N ALA A 25 0.80 -5.18 5.24
CA ALA A 25 -0.60 -5.32 5.58
C ALA A 25 -1.16 -6.68 5.18
N VAL A 26 -0.72 -7.26 4.05
CA VAL A 26 -1.06 -8.63 3.65
C VAL A 26 -0.46 -9.63 4.65
N GLU A 27 0.85 -9.55 4.90
CA GLU A 27 1.59 -10.48 5.77
C GLU A 27 1.08 -10.49 7.22
N LYS A 28 0.69 -9.32 7.74
CA LYS A 28 0.19 -9.18 9.12
C LYS A 28 -1.34 -9.14 9.22
N ASN A 29 -2.03 -9.26 8.09
CA ASN A 29 -3.48 -9.08 7.98
C ASN A 29 -4.01 -7.79 8.64
N TRP A 30 -3.34 -6.66 8.41
CA TRP A 30 -3.76 -5.34 8.91
C TRP A 30 -4.88 -4.76 8.04
N ALA A 31 -6.01 -5.45 7.98
CA ALA A 31 -7.20 -4.96 7.28
C ALA A 31 -7.99 -4.01 8.18
N LEU A 32 -8.19 -2.77 7.76
CA LEU A 32 -9.06 -1.81 8.47
C LEU A 32 -10.54 -2.24 8.42
N PHE A 33 -10.92 -2.93 7.36
CA PHE A 33 -12.25 -3.49 7.15
C PHE A 33 -12.15 -4.69 6.22
N SER A 34 -13.21 -5.47 6.20
CA SER A 34 -13.30 -6.69 5.42
C SER A 34 -14.63 -6.71 4.67
N TYR A 35 -14.62 -7.33 3.49
CA TYR A 35 -15.78 -7.38 2.61
C TYR A 35 -16.26 -8.83 2.48
N ALA A 36 -17.53 -9.08 2.77
CA ALA A 36 -18.16 -10.37 2.59
C ALA A 36 -18.90 -10.40 1.24
N PRO A 37 -18.36 -11.03 0.19
CA PRO A 37 -18.95 -11.00 -1.14
C PRO A 37 -20.31 -11.74 -1.22
N ALA A 38 -20.51 -12.76 -0.39
CA ALA A 38 -21.76 -13.51 -0.37
C ALA A 38 -22.97 -12.68 0.11
N THR A 39 -22.75 -11.75 1.02
CA THR A 39 -23.79 -10.86 1.57
C THR A 39 -23.69 -9.44 1.05
N GLY A 40 -22.60 -9.09 0.37
CA GLY A 40 -22.32 -7.75 -0.14
C GLY A 40 -22.00 -6.71 0.95
N THR A 41 -21.61 -7.15 2.16
CA THR A 41 -21.47 -6.26 3.32
C THR A 41 -20.03 -5.98 3.70
N PHE A 42 -19.75 -4.76 4.13
CA PHE A 42 -18.50 -4.40 4.80
C PHE A 42 -18.62 -4.57 6.31
N ALA A 43 -17.57 -5.11 6.93
CA ALA A 43 -17.45 -5.24 8.37
C ALA A 43 -16.12 -4.59 8.84
N PRO A 44 -16.10 -4.01 10.04
CA PRO A 44 -14.86 -3.46 10.59
C PRO A 44 -13.82 -4.58 10.83
N LEU A 45 -12.55 -4.23 10.64
CA LEU A 45 -11.40 -5.09 10.89
C LEU A 45 -11.51 -6.49 10.23
N THR A 46 -10.85 -7.47 10.83
CA THR A 46 -10.86 -8.87 10.41
C THR A 46 -12.04 -9.63 11.02
N THR A 47 -13.25 -9.32 10.58
CA THR A 47 -14.44 -10.04 11.03
C THR A 47 -14.56 -11.39 10.29
N PRO A 48 -14.79 -12.51 10.99
CA PRO A 48 -15.06 -13.81 10.35
C PRO A 48 -16.34 -13.74 9.53
N ALA A 49 -16.33 -14.29 8.32
CA ALA A 49 -17.52 -14.29 7.48
C ALA A 49 -18.56 -15.27 8.02
N ALA A 50 -19.82 -14.83 8.02
CA ALA A 50 -20.97 -15.67 8.35
C ALA A 50 -21.33 -16.65 7.21
N ALA A 51 -20.94 -16.36 5.95
CA ALA A 51 -21.37 -17.12 4.77
C ALA A 51 -20.32 -17.12 3.63
N GLY A 52 -19.12 -17.69 3.85
CA GLY A 52 -18.10 -17.86 2.80
C GLY A 52 -16.77 -17.15 3.11
N PRO A 53 -15.83 -17.03 2.16
CA PRO A 53 -14.54 -16.38 2.39
C PRO A 53 -14.66 -14.85 2.41
N THR A 54 -14.10 -14.22 3.45
CA THR A 54 -14.00 -12.76 3.55
C THR A 54 -12.84 -12.22 2.71
N MET A 55 -13.08 -11.11 2.01
CA MET A 55 -12.09 -10.38 1.24
C MET A 55 -11.46 -9.25 2.08
N TYR A 56 -10.17 -9.39 2.41
CA TYR A 56 -9.42 -8.41 3.20
C TYR A 56 -8.66 -7.37 2.36
N TRP A 57 -8.46 -7.63 1.07
CA TRP A 57 -7.65 -6.80 0.17
C TRP A 57 -8.09 -5.35 0.08
N TYR A 58 -9.39 -5.04 0.15
CA TYR A 58 -9.85 -3.65 0.22
C TYR A 58 -9.39 -2.93 1.50
N GLY A 59 -9.43 -3.62 2.65
CA GLY A 59 -8.93 -3.08 3.92
C GLY A 59 -7.42 -2.90 3.94
N TRP A 60 -6.66 -3.80 3.29
CA TRP A 60 -5.22 -3.65 3.12
C TRP A 60 -4.88 -2.44 2.22
N ILE A 61 -5.61 -2.24 1.13
CA ILE A 61 -5.46 -1.05 0.26
C ILE A 61 -5.71 0.22 1.07
N ALA A 62 -6.80 0.27 1.84
CA ALA A 62 -7.12 1.44 2.67
C ALA A 62 -6.02 1.75 3.69
N THR A 63 -5.51 0.72 4.36
CA THR A 63 -4.41 0.85 5.33
C THR A 63 -3.15 1.41 4.66
N ALA A 64 -2.75 0.82 3.53
CA ALA A 64 -1.58 1.27 2.77
C ALA A 64 -1.74 2.71 2.26
N ALA A 65 -2.93 3.06 1.76
CA ALA A 65 -3.23 4.40 1.26
C ALA A 65 -3.16 5.46 2.36
N ILE A 66 -3.70 5.18 3.56
CA ILE A 66 -3.66 6.10 4.70
C ILE A 66 -2.22 6.34 5.15
N VAL A 67 -1.44 5.27 5.37
CA VAL A 67 -0.05 5.37 5.81
C VAL A 67 0.79 6.08 4.76
N ALA A 68 0.69 5.66 3.49
CA ALA A 68 1.44 6.27 2.40
C ALA A 68 1.06 7.74 2.20
N GLY A 69 -0.23 8.08 2.28
CA GLY A 69 -0.72 9.44 2.19
C GLY A 69 -0.15 10.33 3.29
N ALA A 70 -0.16 9.85 4.55
CA ALA A 70 0.42 10.57 5.67
C ALA A 70 1.93 10.80 5.50
N VAL A 71 2.67 9.76 5.16
CA VAL A 71 4.13 9.85 4.97
C VAL A 71 4.48 10.75 3.78
N ALA A 72 3.77 10.62 2.66
CA ALA A 72 3.98 11.44 1.47
C ALA A 72 3.63 12.92 1.71
N ALA A 73 2.58 13.20 2.48
CA ALA A 73 2.22 14.56 2.87
C ALA A 73 3.29 15.19 3.77
N VAL A 74 3.84 14.44 4.73
CA VAL A 74 4.96 14.93 5.55
C VAL A 74 6.20 15.16 4.68
N ALA A 75 6.50 14.23 3.76
CA ALA A 75 7.65 14.34 2.87
C ALA A 75 7.57 15.56 1.93
N SER A 76 6.38 15.91 1.44
CA SER A 76 6.18 17.05 0.53
C SER A 76 6.35 18.42 1.20
N LEU A 77 6.33 18.46 2.54
CA LEU A 77 6.59 19.65 3.35
C LEU A 77 8.07 19.79 3.73
N LEU A 78 8.91 18.81 3.41
CA LEU A 78 10.34 18.85 3.73
C LEU A 78 11.08 19.87 2.85
N PRO A 79 12.12 20.53 3.39
CA PRO A 79 12.92 21.48 2.63
C PRO A 79 13.65 20.81 1.46
N GLU A 80 13.89 21.57 0.38
CA GLU A 80 14.45 21.08 -0.90
C GLU A 80 15.76 20.28 -0.74
N ARG A 81 16.56 20.62 0.28
CA ARG A 81 17.79 19.91 0.63
C ARG A 81 17.57 18.42 0.97
N LEU A 82 16.38 18.05 1.43
CA LEU A 82 16.00 16.67 1.72
C LEU A 82 15.25 16.06 0.52
N ALA A 83 14.47 16.86 -0.21
CA ALA A 83 13.78 16.42 -1.42
C ALA A 83 14.73 15.83 -2.48
N LYS A 84 15.98 16.30 -2.54
CA LYS A 84 17.01 15.77 -3.46
C LYS A 84 17.31 14.27 -3.27
N PHE A 85 17.01 13.70 -2.11
CA PHE A 85 17.20 12.27 -1.84
C PHE A 85 16.06 11.41 -2.42
N VAL A 86 14.94 12.03 -2.80
CA VAL A 86 13.79 11.34 -3.40
C VAL A 86 14.05 11.20 -4.90
N TRP A 87 14.76 10.13 -5.27
CA TRP A 87 15.02 9.82 -6.67
C TRP A 87 13.70 9.46 -7.38
N PRO A 88 13.34 10.10 -8.51
CA PRO A 88 12.10 9.81 -9.22
C PRO A 88 11.93 8.35 -9.64
N GLY A 89 13.03 7.64 -9.86
CA GLY A 89 13.00 6.21 -10.18
C GLY A 89 12.43 5.33 -9.08
N PHE A 90 12.40 5.78 -7.81
CA PHE A 90 11.73 5.04 -6.73
C PHE A 90 10.24 4.84 -6.96
N ALA A 91 9.58 5.72 -7.74
CA ALA A 91 8.17 5.56 -8.09
C ALA A 91 7.89 4.27 -8.89
N TRP A 92 8.92 3.67 -9.49
CA TRP A 92 8.81 2.42 -10.24
C TRP A 92 9.67 1.31 -9.65
N ALA A 93 10.92 1.62 -9.28
CA ALA A 93 11.85 0.63 -8.76
C ALA A 93 11.32 -0.06 -7.49
N VAL A 94 10.71 0.71 -6.57
CA VAL A 94 10.17 0.15 -5.33
C VAL A 94 8.93 -0.72 -5.60
N PRO A 95 7.87 -0.24 -6.31
CA PRO A 95 6.73 -1.11 -6.64
C PRO A 95 7.12 -2.38 -7.39
N VAL A 96 8.03 -2.31 -8.37
CA VAL A 96 8.47 -3.48 -9.12
C VAL A 96 9.21 -4.48 -8.22
N ALA A 97 10.14 -4.01 -7.39
CA ALA A 97 10.83 -4.88 -6.42
C ALA A 97 9.84 -5.53 -5.44
N VAL A 98 8.86 -4.76 -4.96
CA VAL A 98 7.79 -5.24 -4.09
C VAL A 98 6.92 -6.29 -4.79
N LEU A 99 6.55 -6.09 -6.05
CA LEU A 99 5.77 -7.06 -6.82
C LEU A 99 6.51 -8.39 -6.98
N ILE A 100 7.82 -8.35 -7.25
CA ILE A 100 8.67 -9.55 -7.33
C ILE A 100 8.68 -10.27 -5.98
N ALA A 101 8.93 -9.54 -4.89
CA ALA A 101 8.93 -10.09 -3.53
C ALA A 101 7.57 -10.67 -3.15
N PHE A 102 6.49 -9.97 -3.48
CA PHE A 102 5.12 -10.40 -3.20
C PHE A 102 4.74 -11.65 -3.99
N GLY A 103 5.14 -11.76 -5.25
CA GLY A 103 4.97 -12.98 -6.05
C GLY A 103 5.68 -14.18 -5.43
N TYR A 104 6.91 -13.99 -4.91
CA TYR A 104 7.62 -15.03 -4.18
C TYR A 104 6.90 -15.45 -2.89
N LEU A 105 6.39 -14.49 -2.10
CA LEU A 105 5.62 -14.78 -0.88
C LEU A 105 4.35 -15.58 -1.20
N LEU A 106 3.62 -15.19 -2.24
CA LEU A 106 2.43 -15.89 -2.70
C LEU A 106 2.72 -17.27 -3.27
N SER A 107 3.91 -17.51 -3.83
CA SER A 107 4.27 -18.84 -4.32
C SER A 107 4.17 -19.92 -3.23
N GLY A 108 4.42 -19.55 -1.97
CA GLY A 108 4.25 -20.45 -0.83
C GLY A 108 2.79 -20.82 -0.52
N TYR A 109 1.83 -19.99 -0.92
CA TYR A 109 0.40 -20.29 -0.79
C TYR A 109 -0.12 -21.17 -1.94
N PHE A 110 0.42 -21.03 -3.15
CA PHE A 110 -0.08 -21.72 -4.35
C PHE A 110 0.66 -23.02 -4.69
N LEU A 111 1.94 -23.14 -4.32
CA LEU A 111 2.78 -24.29 -4.64
C LEU A 111 2.91 -25.29 -3.47
N ARG A 112 2.21 -25.05 -2.37
CA ARG A 112 2.04 -25.99 -1.25
C ARG A 112 0.62 -26.54 -1.28
#